data_AF-A0A857V7P9-F1
#
_entry.id   AF-A0A857V7P9-F1
#
_cell.length_a   1.000
_cell.length_b   1.000
_cell.length_c   1.000
_cell.angle_alpha   90.00
_cell.angle_beta   90.00
_cell.angle_gamma   90.00
#
_symmetry.space_group_name_H-M   'P 1'
#
loop_
_entity.id
_entity.type
_entity.pdbx_description
1 polymer ?
#
loop_
_entity_poly.entity_id
_entity_poly.type
_entity_poly.pdbx_seq_one_letter_code
_entity_poly.pdbx_strand_id
1 'polypeptide(L)'
;MSNLIPTSGFGAGSARAAGSGLVSSVTGSGGRTRGLARAVQRELEWTAGRGDVVRAVDSARAELTNQAMGNVGNLVMTGQALVQVAPESAPYLEALLGAYATGAAQAIARFQ
;
A
#
# COMPACT_ATOMS: atom_id res chain seq x y z
N MET A 1 23.55 63.97 -20.58
CA MET A 1 24.46 64.94 -19.96
C MET A 1 23.67 65.77 -18.96
N SER A 2 23.89 65.54 -17.67
CA SER A 2 23.72 66.49 -16.56
C SER A 2 24.34 65.86 -15.31
N ASN A 3 25.27 66.61 -14.72
CA ASN A 3 26.15 66.26 -13.60
C ASN A 3 25.39 66.10 -12.27
N LEU A 4 26.03 65.42 -11.30
CA LEU A 4 26.36 65.92 -9.95
C LEU A 4 27.11 64.84 -9.13
N ILE A 5 28.28 65.18 -8.60
CA ILE A 5 29.13 64.46 -7.62
C ILE A 5 29.53 65.52 -6.55
N PRO A 6 30.02 65.21 -5.33
CA PRO A 6 29.63 64.28 -4.24
C PRO A 6 29.44 65.02 -2.88
N THR A 7 29.08 64.35 -1.78
CA THR A 7 29.62 64.69 -0.44
C THR A 7 29.72 63.46 0.49
N SER A 8 30.92 63.32 1.10
CA SER A 8 31.38 62.66 2.35
C SER A 8 30.45 61.75 3.18
N GLY A 9 30.94 60.69 3.84
CA GLY A 9 32.34 60.42 4.19
C GLY A 9 32.58 59.16 5.03
N PHE A 10 33.89 58.88 5.13
CA PHE A 10 34.67 58.16 6.14
C PHE A 10 34.00 57.19 7.12
N GLY A 11 34.51 55.95 7.09
CA GLY A 11 34.41 54.97 8.16
C GLY A 11 35.46 53.86 8.00
N ALA A 12 36.75 54.21 8.10
CA ALA A 12 37.81 53.23 8.27
C ALA A 12 37.79 52.71 9.72
N GLY A 13 37.54 51.42 9.90
CA GLY A 13 37.49 50.77 11.20
C GLY A 13 37.77 49.28 11.08
N SER A 14 39.06 48.95 11.02
CA SER A 14 39.59 47.60 11.19
C SER A 14 39.30 47.09 12.61
N ALA A 15 38.68 45.91 12.74
CA ALA A 15 38.91 45.01 13.86
C ALA A 15 38.44 43.58 13.50
N ARG A 16 39.38 42.79 12.99
CA ARG A 16 39.33 41.33 13.16
C ARG A 16 39.47 41.05 14.65
N ALA A 17 38.41 40.57 15.29
CA ALA A 17 38.50 39.90 16.58
C ALA A 17 38.00 38.47 16.39
N ALA A 18 38.95 37.54 16.36
CA ALA A 18 38.71 36.13 16.53
C ALA A 18 38.12 35.91 17.94
N GLY A 19 36.89 35.42 17.99
CA GLY A 19 36.21 35.00 19.22
C GLY A 19 35.73 33.58 19.04
N SER A 20 36.61 32.63 19.32
CA SER A 20 36.29 31.22 19.57
C SER A 20 35.30 31.11 20.75
N GLY A 21 34.34 30.19 20.67
CA GLY A 21 33.61 29.77 21.87
C GLY A 21 32.15 29.39 21.65
N LEU A 22 31.94 28.16 21.19
CA LEU A 22 30.90 27.21 21.62
C LEU A 22 29.80 27.74 22.56
N VAL A 23 28.56 27.75 22.09
CA VAL A 23 27.45 27.07 22.80
C VAL A 23 26.34 26.74 21.80
N SER A 24 26.43 25.57 21.19
CA SER A 24 25.25 24.94 20.58
C SER A 24 24.37 24.48 21.74
N SER A 25 23.42 25.33 22.14
CA SER A 25 22.46 25.01 23.19
C SER A 25 21.52 23.91 22.71
N VAL A 26 21.94 22.66 22.92
CA VAL A 26 21.06 21.50 23.00
C VAL A 26 20.09 21.77 24.16
N THR A 27 18.97 22.42 23.87
CA THR A 27 17.79 22.41 24.73
C THR A 27 16.97 21.18 24.36
N GLY A 28 17.37 20.06 25.00
CA GLY A 28 16.91 18.69 24.74
C GLY A 28 15.46 18.36 25.14
N SER A 29 14.49 19.20 24.81
CA SER A 29 13.06 18.90 24.98
C SER A 29 12.31 18.78 23.65
N GLY A 30 12.52 19.70 22.69
CA GLY A 30 11.80 19.72 21.41
C GLY A 30 12.27 18.71 20.34
N GLY A 31 13.41 18.03 20.55
CA GLY A 31 13.93 17.00 19.66
C GLY A 31 13.36 15.60 19.93
N ARG A 32 13.08 15.28 21.21
CA ARG A 32 12.46 14.01 21.62
C ARG A 32 11.01 13.93 21.14
N THR A 33 10.25 15.02 21.27
CA THR A 33 8.87 15.12 20.77
C THR A 33 8.79 15.06 19.25
N ARG A 34 9.72 15.68 18.52
CA ARG A 34 9.82 15.56 17.05
C ARG A 34 10.21 14.15 16.60
N GLY A 35 11.14 13.49 17.30
CA GLY A 35 11.51 12.11 17.02
C GLY A 35 10.33 11.15 17.20
N LEU A 36 9.56 11.33 18.28
CA LEU A 36 8.32 10.59 18.53
C LEU A 36 7.26 10.86 17.45
N ALA A 37 7.04 12.11 17.07
CA ALA A 37 6.09 12.45 16.01
C ALA A 37 6.44 11.77 14.68
N ARG A 38 7.73 11.71 14.32
CA ARG A 38 8.19 10.99 13.12
C ARG A 38 8.06 9.47 13.26
N ALA A 39 8.27 8.92 14.44
CA ALA A 39 8.06 7.50 14.70
C ALA A 39 6.58 7.11 14.57
N VAL A 40 5.68 7.90 15.16
CA VAL A 40 4.22 7.72 15.03
C VAL A 40 3.80 7.85 13.56
N GLN A 41 4.28 8.86 12.84
CA GLN A 41 3.95 9.04 11.43
C GLN A 41 4.37 7.83 10.59
N ARG A 42 5.57 7.28 10.80
CA ARG A 42 6.01 6.06 10.11
C ARG A 42 5.15 4.85 10.44
N GLU A 43 4.73 4.70 11.69
CA GLU A 43 3.85 3.60 12.10
C GLU A 43 2.46 3.71 11.45
N LEU A 44 1.93 4.93 11.32
CA LEU A 44 0.68 5.19 10.61
C LEU A 44 0.81 4.87 9.12
N GLU A 45 1.88 5.30 8.46
CA GLU A 45 2.15 5.00 7.05
C GLU A 45 2.31 3.49 6.81
N TRP A 46 3.05 2.80 7.68
CA TRP A 46 3.19 1.34 7.63
C TRP A 46 1.85 0.62 7.82
N THR A 47 1.04 1.09 8.77
CA THR A 47 -0.27 0.50 9.05
C THR A 47 -1.25 0.74 7.91
N ALA A 48 -1.24 1.94 7.31
CA ALA A 48 -2.03 2.26 6.12
C ALA A 48 -1.64 1.34 4.95
N GLY A 49 -0.34 1.19 4.69
CA GLY A 49 0.16 0.29 3.64
C GLY A 49 -0.25 -1.17 3.86
N ARG A 50 -0.18 -1.68 5.10
CA ARG A 50 -0.70 -3.01 5.43
C ARG A 50 -2.21 -3.13 5.19
N GLY A 51 -2.97 -2.08 5.53
CA GLY A 51 -4.40 -2.01 5.27
C GLY A 51 -4.73 -2.08 3.77
N ASP A 52 -3.97 -1.39 2.94
CA ASP A 52 -4.13 -1.44 1.48
C ASP A 52 -3.84 -2.83 0.91
N VAL A 53 -2.80 -3.52 1.41
CA VAL A 53 -2.51 -4.91 1.02
C VAL A 53 -3.66 -5.84 1.40
N VAL A 54 -4.13 -5.78 2.65
CA VAL A 54 -5.25 -6.62 3.12
C VAL A 54 -6.51 -6.38 2.29
N ARG A 55 -6.84 -5.12 2.00
CA ARG A 55 -7.99 -4.74 1.17
C ARG A 55 -7.85 -5.26 -0.27
N ALA A 56 -6.66 -5.17 -0.86
CA ALA A 56 -6.41 -5.67 -2.21
C ALA A 56 -6.55 -7.20 -2.27
N VAL A 57 -6.01 -7.91 -1.29
CA VAL A 57 -6.11 -9.37 -1.17
C VAL A 57 -7.56 -9.82 -0.99
N ASP A 58 -8.32 -9.15 -0.13
CA ASP A 58 -9.74 -9.43 0.08
C ASP A 58 -10.57 -9.20 -1.18
N SER A 59 -10.33 -8.08 -1.87
CA SER A 59 -10.99 -7.77 -3.15
C SER A 59 -10.71 -8.84 -4.21
N ALA A 60 -9.47 -9.28 -4.32
CA ALA A 60 -9.08 -10.34 -5.25
C ALA A 60 -9.73 -11.69 -4.89
N ARG A 61 -9.80 -12.06 -3.60
CA ARG A 61 -10.51 -13.26 -3.16
C ARG A 61 -12.00 -13.20 -3.50
N ALA A 62 -12.64 -12.06 -3.30
CA ALA A 62 -14.05 -11.87 -3.65
C ALA A 62 -14.27 -12.02 -5.17
N GLU A 63 -13.40 -11.41 -5.98
CA GLU A 63 -13.46 -11.53 -7.44
C GLU A 63 -13.27 -12.99 -7.90
N LEU A 64 -12.23 -13.67 -7.41
CA LEU A 64 -11.99 -15.08 -7.73
C LEU A 64 -13.15 -15.98 -7.29
N THR A 65 -13.79 -15.67 -6.15
CA THR A 65 -14.97 -16.39 -5.68
C THR A 65 -16.15 -16.20 -6.65
N ASN A 66 -16.40 -14.96 -7.09
CA ASN A 66 -17.44 -14.68 -8.08
C ASN A 66 -17.18 -15.41 -9.41
N GLN A 67 -15.93 -15.41 -9.89
CA GLN A 67 -15.53 -16.15 -11.09
C GLN A 67 -15.74 -17.68 -10.91
N ALA A 68 -15.32 -18.24 -9.78
CA ALA A 68 -15.51 -19.66 -9.48
C ALA A 68 -17.00 -20.04 -9.44
N MET A 69 -17.85 -19.21 -8.83
CA MET A 69 -19.31 -19.43 -8.84
C MET A 69 -19.89 -19.39 -10.26
N GLY A 70 -19.44 -18.44 -11.09
CA GLY A 70 -19.84 -18.38 -12.50
C GLY A 70 -19.45 -19.64 -13.28
N ASN A 71 -18.22 -20.12 -13.08
CA ASN A 71 -17.72 -21.34 -13.69
C ASN A 71 -18.50 -22.58 -13.22
N VAL A 72 -18.79 -22.70 -11.92
CA VAL A 72 -19.66 -23.75 -11.38
C VAL A 72 -21.02 -23.74 -12.06
N GLY A 73 -21.65 -22.58 -12.21
CA GLY A 73 -22.93 -22.45 -12.92
C GLY A 73 -22.88 -22.95 -14.36
N ASN A 74 -21.83 -22.55 -15.10
CA ASN A 74 -21.62 -23.01 -16.49
C ASN A 74 -21.40 -24.53 -16.57
N LEU A 75 -20.63 -25.10 -15.63
CA LEU A 75 -20.37 -26.54 -15.56
C LEU A 75 -21.64 -27.33 -15.20
N VAL A 76 -22.47 -26.83 -14.29
CA VAL A 76 -23.78 -27.43 -13.97
C VAL A 76 -24.67 -27.48 -15.20
N MET A 77 -24.82 -26.36 -15.91
CA MET A 77 -25.64 -26.31 -17.13
C MET A 77 -25.11 -27.27 -18.20
N THR A 78 -23.78 -27.32 -18.38
CA THR A 78 -23.14 -28.27 -19.29
C THR A 78 -23.40 -29.72 -18.87
N GLY A 79 -23.25 -30.03 -17.58
CA GLY A 79 -23.50 -31.36 -17.03
C GLY A 79 -24.95 -31.80 -17.22
N GLN A 80 -25.92 -30.91 -17.00
CA GLN A 80 -27.34 -31.19 -17.24
C GLN A 80 -27.64 -31.53 -18.70
N ALA A 81 -26.98 -30.87 -19.66
CA ALA A 81 -27.12 -31.20 -21.08
C ALA A 81 -26.51 -32.59 -21.40
N LEU A 82 -25.36 -32.93 -20.80
CA LEU A 82 -24.71 -34.23 -21.00
C LEU A 82 -25.51 -35.39 -20.39
N VAL A 83 -26.12 -35.20 -19.21
CA VAL A 83 -26.97 -36.21 -18.56
C VAL A 83 -28.19 -36.56 -19.42
N GLN A 84 -28.73 -35.61 -20.19
CA GLN A 84 -29.84 -35.90 -21.11
C GLN A 84 -29.44 -36.85 -22.24
N VAL A 85 -28.17 -36.84 -22.66
CA VAL A 85 -27.64 -37.69 -23.73
C VAL A 85 -27.13 -39.03 -23.20
N ALA A 86 -26.52 -39.02 -22.01
CA ALA A 86 -25.95 -40.20 -21.36
C ALA A 86 -26.30 -40.19 -19.85
N PRO A 87 -27.46 -40.71 -19.43
CA PRO A 87 -27.90 -40.66 -18.03
C PRO A 87 -26.94 -41.33 -17.05
N GLU A 88 -26.24 -42.39 -17.48
CA GLU A 88 -25.22 -43.10 -16.72
C GLU A 88 -23.98 -42.24 -16.42
N SER A 89 -23.83 -41.09 -17.09
CA SER A 89 -22.72 -40.16 -16.86
C SER A 89 -22.88 -39.29 -15.60
N ALA A 90 -24.10 -39.22 -15.04
CA ALA A 90 -24.43 -38.37 -13.90
C ALA A 90 -23.42 -38.43 -12.72
N PRO A 91 -23.05 -39.61 -12.18
CA PRO A 91 -22.13 -39.67 -11.04
C PRO A 91 -20.73 -39.14 -11.37
N TYR A 92 -20.26 -39.28 -12.62
CA TYR A 92 -18.95 -38.77 -13.04
C TYR A 92 -18.98 -37.25 -13.18
N LEU A 93 -20.07 -36.68 -13.70
CA LEU A 93 -20.24 -35.24 -13.84
C LEU A 93 -20.37 -34.55 -12.48
N GLU A 94 -21.09 -35.16 -11.54
CA GLU A 94 -21.15 -34.70 -10.14
C GLU A 94 -19.78 -34.73 -9.47
N ALA A 95 -19.00 -35.79 -9.67
CA ALA A 95 -17.65 -35.90 -9.14
C ALA A 95 -16.71 -34.82 -9.72
N LEU A 96 -16.78 -34.56 -11.03
CA LEU A 96 -16.01 -33.50 -11.69
C LEU A 96 -16.38 -32.11 -11.16
N LEU A 97 -17.67 -31.82 -11.02
CA LEU A 97 -18.15 -30.57 -10.47
C LEU A 97 -17.70 -30.37 -9.02
N GLY A 98 -17.83 -31.41 -8.19
CA GLY A 98 -17.39 -31.38 -6.79
C GLY A 98 -15.89 -31.17 -6.65
N ALA A 99 -15.09 -31.86 -7.47
CA ALA A 99 -13.63 -31.70 -7.50
C ALA A 99 -13.22 -30.28 -7.91
N TYR A 100 -13.85 -29.73 -8.95
CA TYR A 100 -13.61 -28.35 -9.38
C TYR A 100 -13.94 -27.34 -8.27
N ALA A 101 -15.16 -27.41 -7.70
CA ALA A 101 -15.60 -26.48 -6.67
C ALA A 101 -14.69 -26.54 -5.43
N THR A 102 -14.31 -27.74 -5.00
CA THR A 102 -13.38 -27.95 -3.88
C THR A 102 -12.00 -27.39 -4.19
N GLY A 103 -11.46 -27.67 -5.38
CA GLY A 103 -10.15 -27.17 -5.81
C GLY A 103 -10.12 -25.64 -5.91
N ALA A 104 -11.16 -25.02 -6.47
CA ALA A 104 -11.30 -23.57 -6.55
C ALA A 104 -11.36 -22.93 -5.16
N ALA A 105 -12.18 -23.49 -4.24
CA ALA A 105 -12.27 -23.00 -2.87
C ALA A 105 -10.92 -23.09 -2.14
N GLN A 106 -10.18 -24.18 -2.31
CA GLN A 106 -8.84 -24.34 -1.72
C GLN A 106 -7.82 -23.35 -2.31
N ALA A 107 -7.87 -23.10 -3.62
CA ALA A 107 -6.98 -22.14 -4.28
C ALA A 107 -7.25 -20.71 -3.76
N ILE A 108 -8.51 -20.31 -3.65
CA ILE A 108 -8.92 -18.99 -3.13
C ILE A 108 -8.50 -18.83 -1.66
N ALA A 109 -8.69 -19.87 -0.83
CA ALA A 109 -8.31 -19.83 0.58
C ALA A 109 -6.79 -19.64 0.80
N ARG A 110 -5.97 -20.06 -0.17
CA ARG A 110 -4.50 -19.92 -0.15
C ARG A 110 -4.01 -18.62 -0.77
N PHE A 111 -4.89 -17.81 -1.35
CA PHE A 111 -4.52 -16.53 -1.94
C PHE A 111 -4.12 -15.53 -0.85
N GLN A 112 -2.87 -15.10 -0.83
CA GLN A 112 -2.28 -14.20 0.16
C GLN A 112 -1.67 -12.97 -0.50
#